data_AF-A0A9E1RHC1-F1
#
_entry.id   AF-A0A9E1RHC1-F1
#
_cell.length_a   1.000
_cell.length_b   1.000
_cell.length_c   1.000
_cell.angle_alpha   90.00
_cell.angle_beta   90.00
_cell.angle_gamma   90.00
#
_symmetry.space_group_name_H-M   'P 1'
#
loop_
_entity.id
_entity.type
_entity.pdbx_description
1 polymer ?
#
loop_
_entity_poly.entity_id
_entity_poly.type
_entity_poly.pdbx_seq_one_letter_code
_entity_poly.pdbx_strand_id
1 'polypeptide(L)'
;MSYQNISGSVSQSEGFFSKLFGDSNGSSLMKGSANLLACMNSAQANLLFADTKFTLVHANNKSIETLRKLEGDIKEIFSLTVDEMIGGSIHRFHRDPRRIENILKNPANLPHIAEFTFGKALFQPPSMPSTVHRGR
;
A
#
# COMPACT_ATOMS: atom_id res chain seq x y z
N MET A 1 -13.81 26.62 25.59
CA MET A 1 -14.24 25.45 24.81
C MET A 1 -13.14 24.41 24.83
N SER A 2 -13.38 23.30 25.50
CA SER A 2 -12.41 22.25 25.80
C SER A 2 -12.54 21.15 24.74
N TYR A 3 -11.46 20.84 24.03
CA TYR A 3 -11.43 19.71 23.09
C TYR A 3 -11.23 18.42 23.88
N GLN A 4 -12.20 17.49 23.80
CA GLN A 4 -12.05 16.15 24.35
C GLN A 4 -11.20 15.29 23.40
N ASN A 5 -10.15 14.70 23.96
CA ASN A 5 -9.34 13.67 23.33
C ASN A 5 -10.19 12.41 23.15
N ILE A 6 -10.39 11.98 21.91
CA ILE A 6 -10.96 10.65 21.61
C ILE A 6 -9.80 9.66 21.74
N SER A 7 -9.63 9.09 22.93
CA SER A 7 -8.76 7.94 23.17
C SER A 7 -9.43 6.69 22.61
N GLY A 8 -9.29 6.44 21.31
CA GLY A 8 -9.55 5.13 20.75
C GLY A 8 -8.35 4.22 21.00
N SER A 9 -8.51 3.20 21.84
CA SER A 9 -7.52 2.14 21.97
C SER A 9 -7.44 1.38 20.65
N VAL A 10 -6.37 1.62 19.88
CA VAL A 10 -5.94 0.67 18.86
C VAL A 10 -5.54 -0.58 19.62
N SER A 11 -6.43 -1.57 19.66
CA SER A 11 -6.07 -2.93 20.06
C SER A 11 -5.07 -3.43 19.02
N GLN A 12 -3.79 -3.16 19.29
CA GLN A 12 -2.70 -3.69 18.52
C GLN A 12 -2.84 -5.20 18.56
N SER A 13 -2.77 -5.80 17.38
CA SER A 13 -2.85 -7.23 17.15
C SER A 13 -1.59 -7.92 17.68
N GLU A 14 -1.34 -7.87 18.99
CA GLU A 14 -0.14 -8.41 19.63
C GLU A 14 0.05 -9.90 19.30
N GLY A 15 -1.05 -10.62 19.03
CA GLY A 15 -1.02 -12.02 18.62
C GLY A 15 -0.80 -12.28 17.12
N PHE A 16 -1.03 -11.30 16.25
CA PHE A 16 -0.90 -11.51 14.79
C PHE A 16 0.53 -11.35 14.32
N PHE A 17 1.18 -10.22 14.69
CA PHE A 17 2.57 -9.97 14.31
C PHE A 17 3.54 -10.95 14.99
N SER A 18 3.27 -11.35 16.24
CA SER A 18 4.04 -12.41 16.91
C SER A 18 3.91 -13.76 16.20
N LYS A 19 2.73 -14.15 15.70
CA LYS A 19 2.58 -15.37 14.88
C LYS A 19 3.23 -15.27 13.49
N LEU A 20 3.43 -14.06 12.99
CA LEU A 20 3.97 -13.79 11.65
C LEU A 20 5.51 -13.76 11.63
N PHE A 21 6.14 -13.25 12.70
CA PHE A 21 7.59 -13.05 12.78
C PHE A 21 8.26 -13.67 14.01
N GLY A 22 7.49 -14.13 14.99
CA GLY A 22 7.97 -14.66 16.26
C GLY A 22 8.00 -16.18 16.28
N ASP A 23 8.85 -16.80 15.46
CA ASP A 23 9.56 -18.03 15.85
C ASP A 23 10.74 -18.28 14.91
N SER A 24 11.91 -18.62 15.46
CA SER A 24 13.18 -18.82 14.72
C SER A 24 13.25 -20.15 13.96
N ASN A 25 12.15 -20.92 13.94
CA ASN A 25 11.99 -22.17 13.21
C ASN A 25 10.83 -22.09 12.21
N GLY A 26 11.05 -21.41 11.08
CA GLY A 26 10.29 -21.49 9.81
C GLY A 26 8.82 -21.90 9.91
N SER A 27 7.98 -21.02 10.43
CA SER A 27 6.55 -21.29 10.69
C SER A 27 5.72 -21.46 9.41
N SER A 28 4.71 -22.33 9.48
CA SER A 28 3.85 -22.76 8.38
C SER A 28 2.95 -21.67 7.78
N LEU A 29 2.99 -20.44 8.31
CA LEU A 29 2.12 -19.34 7.91
C LEU A 29 2.34 -18.95 6.45
N MET A 30 3.59 -18.88 5.99
CA MET A 30 3.96 -18.54 4.62
C MET A 30 3.93 -19.73 3.65
N LYS A 31 3.53 -20.93 4.10
CA LYS A 31 3.48 -22.12 3.23
C LYS A 31 2.28 -22.13 2.27
N GLY A 32 1.27 -21.28 2.51
CA GLY A 32 0.05 -21.22 1.70
C GLY A 32 -0.26 -19.80 1.21
N SER A 33 -0.58 -19.66 -0.08
CA SER A 33 -0.99 -18.40 -0.70
C SER A 33 -2.20 -17.76 -0.02
N ALA A 34 -3.11 -18.56 0.54
CA ALA A 34 -4.28 -18.08 1.28
C ALA A 34 -3.92 -17.28 2.55
N ASN A 35 -2.91 -17.73 3.30
CA ASN A 35 -2.48 -17.05 4.51
C ASN A 35 -1.79 -15.72 4.19
N LEU A 36 -0.95 -15.70 3.15
CA LEU A 36 -0.31 -14.47 2.68
C LEU A 36 -1.36 -13.44 2.24
N LEU A 37 -2.36 -13.87 1.46
CA LEU A 37 -3.46 -13.01 1.04
C LEU A 37 -4.27 -12.48 2.22
N ALA A 38 -4.55 -13.32 3.23
CA ALA A 38 -5.23 -12.90 4.45
C ALA A 38 -4.42 -11.82 5.19
N CYS A 39 -3.09 -11.98 5.27
CA CYS A 39 -2.22 -10.99 5.89
C CYS A 39 -2.26 -9.66 5.14
N MET A 40 -2.12 -9.69 3.81
CA MET A 40 -2.20 -8.49 2.97
C MET A 40 -3.54 -7.76 3.11
N ASN A 41 -4.65 -8.51 3.15
CA ASN A 41 -6.00 -7.96 3.33
C ASN A 41 -6.25 -7.36 4.72
N SER A 42 -5.56 -7.86 5.75
CA SER A 42 -5.62 -7.30 7.11
C SER A 42 -4.73 -6.07 7.32
N ALA A 43 -3.77 -5.81 6.43
CA ALA A 43 -2.83 -4.70 6.58
C ALA A 43 -3.56 -3.34 6.54
N GLN A 44 -3.22 -2.46 7.48
CA GLN A 44 -3.81 -1.10 7.57
C GLN A 44 -3.18 -0.10 6.59
N ALA A 45 -2.07 -0.45 5.95
CA ALA A 45 -1.49 0.33 4.87
C ALA A 45 -2.24 0.06 3.56
N ASN A 46 -2.30 1.06 2.67
CA ASN A 46 -2.79 0.87 1.31
C ASN A 46 -1.74 0.07 0.52
N LEU A 47 -2.08 -1.17 0.15
CA LEU A 47 -1.24 -2.02 -0.67
C LEU A 47 -1.87 -2.21 -2.06
N LEU A 48 -1.08 -1.98 -3.10
CA LEU A 48 -1.42 -2.13 -4.52
C LEU A 48 -0.29 -2.91 -5.18
N PHE A 49 -0.61 -3.95 -5.95
CA PHE A 49 0.36 -4.85 -6.56
C PHE A 49 0.15 -4.88 -8.07
N ALA A 50 1.21 -4.57 -8.82
CA ALA A 50 1.26 -4.73 -10.26
C ALA A 50 2.21 -5.87 -10.64
N ASP A 51 1.88 -6.58 -11.72
CA ASP A 51 2.76 -7.59 -12.29
C ASP A 51 3.86 -6.96 -13.17
N THR A 52 4.73 -7.80 -13.73
CA THR A 52 5.82 -7.38 -14.62
C THR A 52 5.35 -6.86 -15.98
N LYS A 53 4.06 -7.01 -16.30
CA LYS A 53 3.40 -6.44 -17.48
C LYS A 53 2.71 -5.11 -17.16
N PHE A 54 2.92 -4.57 -15.96
CA PHE A 54 2.34 -3.31 -15.49
C PHE A 54 0.82 -3.38 -15.35
N THR A 55 0.25 -4.56 -15.14
CA THR A 55 -1.16 -4.75 -14.82
C THR A 55 -1.34 -4.76 -13.31
N LEU A 56 -2.27 -3.96 -12.79
CA LEU A 56 -2.65 -3.97 -11.37
C LEU A 56 -3.41 -5.26 -11.06
N VAL A 57 -2.77 -6.21 -10.40
CA VAL A 57 -3.33 -7.56 -10.15
C VAL A 57 -4.03 -7.68 -8.80
N HIS A 58 -3.70 -6.83 -7.83
CA HIS A 58 -4.31 -6.89 -6.51
C HIS A 58 -4.26 -5.53 -5.80
N ALA A 59 -5.27 -5.28 -4.98
CA ALA A 59 -5.30 -4.21 -3.99
C ALA A 59 -5.93 -4.75 -2.72
N ASN A 60 -5.38 -4.41 -1.56
CA ASN A 60 -5.97 -4.88 -0.30
C ASN A 60 -7.24 -4.11 0.05
N ASN A 61 -7.99 -4.60 1.04
CA ASN A 61 -9.26 -3.99 1.49
C ASN A 61 -9.09 -2.50 1.85
N LYS A 62 -7.98 -2.13 2.49
CA LYS A 62 -7.69 -0.74 2.82
C LYS A 62 -7.53 0.13 1.59
N SER A 63 -6.78 -0.32 0.58
CA SER A 63 -6.64 0.39 -0.69
C SER A 63 -7.98 0.59 -1.36
N ILE A 64 -8.83 -0.44 -1.44
CA ILE A 64 -10.15 -0.32 -2.07
C ILE A 64 -11.02 0.69 -1.32
N GLU A 65 -11.07 0.64 0.02
CA GLU A 65 -11.79 1.62 0.84
C GLU A 65 -11.32 3.06 0.56
N THR A 66 -10.00 3.26 0.53
CA THR A 66 -9.38 4.57 0.25
C THR A 66 -9.70 5.05 -1.17
N LEU A 67 -9.56 4.18 -2.17
CA LEU A 67 -9.82 4.50 -3.57
C LEU A 67 -11.29 4.87 -3.79
N ARG A 68 -12.24 4.17 -3.12
CA ARG A 68 -13.67 4.51 -3.20
C ARG A 68 -13.98 5.89 -2.65
N LYS A 69 -13.31 6.31 -1.57
CA LYS A 69 -13.44 7.68 -1.04
C LYS A 69 -12.95 8.74 -2.03
N LEU A 70 -12.01 8.37 -2.89
CA LEU A 70 -11.41 9.23 -3.93
C LEU A 70 -12.05 9.02 -5.31
N GLU A 71 -13.12 8.23 -5.44
CA GLU A 71 -13.65 7.80 -6.74
C GLU A 71 -14.06 8.97 -7.64
N GLY A 72 -14.57 10.06 -7.06
CA GLY A 72 -14.84 11.29 -7.79
C GLY A 72 -13.59 11.87 -8.46
N ASP A 73 -12.51 12.04 -7.69
CA ASP A 73 -11.22 12.54 -8.19
C ASP A 73 -10.60 11.56 -9.20
N ILE A 74 -10.68 10.24 -8.95
CA ILE A 74 -10.17 9.21 -9.88
C ILE A 74 -10.87 9.32 -11.23
N LYS A 75 -12.21 9.44 -11.21
CA LYS A 75 -13.01 9.54 -12.43
C LYS A 75 -12.72 10.83 -13.19
N GLU A 76 -12.55 11.95 -12.50
CA GLU A 76 -12.22 13.23 -13.11
C GLU A 76 -10.82 13.22 -13.74
N ILE A 77 -9.81 12.75 -13.01
CA ILE A 77 -8.39 12.84 -13.44
C ILE A 77 -8.05 11.76 -14.47
N PHE A 78 -8.53 10.53 -14.26
CA PHE A 78 -8.10 9.36 -15.04
C PHE A 78 -9.19 8.78 -15.94
N SER A 79 -10.43 9.27 -15.84
CA SER A 79 -11.58 8.71 -16.57
C SER A 79 -11.73 7.20 -16.34
N LEU A 80 -11.66 6.81 -15.07
CA LEU A 80 -11.68 5.43 -14.58
C LEU A 80 -12.57 5.31 -13.35
N THR A 81 -13.20 4.16 -13.16
CA THR A 81 -13.82 3.74 -11.91
C THR A 81 -12.87 2.85 -11.10
N VAL A 82 -13.11 2.71 -9.80
CA VAL A 82 -12.29 1.83 -8.94
C VAL A 82 -12.39 0.36 -9.41
N ASP A 83 -13.55 -0.05 -9.94
CA ASP A 83 -13.78 -1.39 -10.48
C ASP A 83 -12.94 -1.69 -11.73
N GLU A 84 -12.62 -0.67 -12.53
CA GLU A 84 -11.79 -0.80 -13.74
C GLU A 84 -10.29 -0.76 -13.44
N MET A 85 -9.89 -0.47 -12.21
CA MET A 85 -8.46 -0.39 -11.84
C MET A 85 -7.82 -1.78 -11.78
N ILE A 86 -8.48 -2.76 -11.15
CA ILE A 86 -7.96 -4.13 -11.06
C ILE A 86 -8.06 -4.80 -12.43
N GLY A 87 -6.95 -5.39 -12.89
CA GLY A 87 -6.79 -5.89 -14.24
C GLY A 87 -6.43 -4.81 -15.27
N GLY A 88 -6.48 -3.53 -14.89
CA GLY A 88 -6.05 -2.41 -15.71
C GLY A 88 -4.53 -2.17 -15.66
N SER A 89 -4.00 -1.48 -16.67
CA SER A 89 -2.59 -1.08 -16.68
C SER A 89 -2.32 0.12 -15.77
N ILE A 90 -1.26 0.05 -14.97
CA ILE A 90 -0.83 1.18 -14.12
C ILE A 90 -0.36 2.39 -14.94
N HIS A 91 -0.09 2.24 -16.23
CA HIS A 91 0.23 3.36 -17.12
C HIS A 91 -0.86 4.43 -17.14
N ARG A 92 -2.11 4.05 -16.89
CA ARG A 92 -3.22 5.00 -16.84
C ARG A 92 -3.11 5.98 -15.68
N PHE A 93 -2.35 5.65 -14.63
CA PHE A 93 -2.15 6.51 -13.46
C PHE A 93 -0.92 7.42 -13.58
N HIS A 94 -0.15 7.32 -14.66
CA HIS A 94 1.13 8.00 -14.80
C HIS A 94 1.16 8.86 -16.05
N ARG A 95 1.54 10.13 -15.90
CA ARG A 95 1.68 11.07 -17.02
C ARG A 95 2.69 10.59 -18.09
N ASP A 96 3.78 9.96 -17.65
CA ASP A 96 4.79 9.36 -18.52
C ASP A 96 4.96 7.87 -18.18
N PRO A 97 4.28 6.97 -18.92
CA PRO A 97 4.41 5.53 -18.75
C PRO A 97 5.85 5.02 -18.89
N ARG A 98 6.61 5.53 -19.89
CA ARG A 98 7.96 5.04 -20.19
C ARG A 98 8.92 5.31 -19.04
N ARG A 99 8.80 6.46 -18.38
CA ARG A 99 9.59 6.78 -17.18
C ARG A 99 9.39 5.74 -16.08
N ILE A 100 8.14 5.33 -15.86
CA ILE A 100 7.79 4.37 -14.80
C ILE A 100 8.24 2.96 -15.17
N GLU A 101 8.10 2.56 -16.43
CA GLU A 101 8.67 1.30 -16.90
C GLU A 101 10.18 1.24 -16.66
N ASN A 102 10.92 2.31 -16.98
CA ASN A 102 12.37 2.36 -16.78
C ASN A 102 12.76 2.26 -15.30
N ILE A 103 11.98 2.86 -14.40
CA ILE A 103 12.20 2.73 -12.96
C ILE A 103 11.96 1.28 -12.53
N LEU A 104 10.82 0.69 -12.90
CA LEU A 104 10.39 -0.62 -12.42
C LEU A 104 11.15 -1.81 -13.06
N LYS A 105 11.66 -1.66 -14.28
CA LYS A 105 12.44 -2.70 -14.99
C LYS A 105 13.84 -2.89 -14.44
N ASN A 106 14.41 -1.89 -13.76
CA ASN A 106 15.75 -1.98 -13.18
C ASN A 106 15.65 -2.12 -11.64
N PRO A 107 15.92 -3.31 -11.08
CA PRO A 107 15.88 -3.52 -9.63
C PRO A 107 16.79 -2.59 -8.83
N ALA A 108 17.87 -2.07 -9.42
CA ALA A 108 18.76 -1.10 -8.76
C ALA A 108 18.09 0.25 -8.46
N ASN A 109 16.94 0.53 -9.09
CA ASN A 109 16.14 1.72 -8.81
C ASN A 109 15.15 1.51 -7.64
N LEU A 110 15.11 0.32 -7.04
CA LEU A 110 14.18 -0.04 -5.97
C LEU A 110 14.91 -0.13 -4.61
N PRO A 111 14.28 0.31 -3.49
CA PRO A 111 12.95 0.90 -3.42
C PRO A 111 12.93 2.34 -3.94
N HIS A 112 11.90 2.66 -4.72
CA HIS A 112 11.67 4.02 -5.20
C HIS A 112 10.58 4.69 -4.36
N ILE A 113 10.92 5.79 -3.69
CA ILE A 113 9.99 6.58 -2.88
C ILE A 113 9.63 7.85 -3.64
N ALA A 114 8.34 8.16 -3.72
CA ALA A 114 7.85 9.39 -4.31
C ALA A 114 6.63 9.91 -3.57
N GLU A 115 6.50 11.23 -3.53
CA GLU A 115 5.30 11.92 -3.06
C GLU A 115 4.50 12.38 -4.28
N PHE A 116 3.18 12.24 -4.21
CA PHE A 116 2.27 12.73 -5.23
C PHE A 116 0.98 13.21 -4.60
N THR A 117 0.35 14.17 -5.26
CA THR A 117 -0.94 14.71 -4.86
C THR A 117 -2.03 14.06 -5.69
N PHE A 118 -3.15 13.73 -5.04
CA PHE A 118 -4.30 13.14 -5.68
C PHE A 118 -5.53 13.99 -5.36
N GLY A 119 -6.05 14.74 -6.34
CA GLY A 119 -7.11 15.73 -6.07
C GLY A 119 -6.70 16.72 -4.98
N LYS A 120 -7.49 16.80 -3.91
CA LYS A 120 -7.17 17.59 -2.69
C LYS A 120 -6.46 16.78 -1.59
N ALA A 121 -6.28 15.48 -1.79
CA ALA A 121 -5.66 14.59 -0.82
C ALA A 121 -4.13 14.51 -1.04
N LEU A 122 -3.37 14.74 0.03
CA LEU A 122 -1.95 14.47 0.08
C LEU A 122 -1.73 13.02 0.52
N PHE A 123 -1.03 12.23 -0.30
CA PHE A 123 -0.63 10.89 0.07
C PHE A 123 0.81 10.93 0.58
N GLN A 124 0.98 10.75 1.89
CA GLN A 124 2.31 10.57 2.48
C GLN A 124 2.63 9.08 2.58
N PRO A 125 3.87 8.66 2.30
CA PRO A 125 4.31 7.32 2.65
C PRO A 125 4.14 7.10 4.16
N PRO A 126 3.86 5.86 4.62
CA PRO A 126 3.81 5.57 6.05
C PRO A 126 5.13 6.00 6.68
N SER A 127 5.05 6.78 7.76
CA SER A 127 6.21 7.25 8.52
C SER A 127 6.95 6.04 9.11
N MET A 128 7.96 5.56 8.39
CA MET A 128 8.92 4.62 8.95
C MET A 128 9.72 5.37 10.03
N PRO A 129 9.72 4.92 11.29
CA PRO A 129 10.61 5.51 12.29
C PRO A 129 12.05 5.25 11.86
N SER A 130 12.75 6.30 11.42
CA SER A 130 14.19 6.26 11.23
C SER A 130 14.85 6.22 12.60
N THR A 131 15.06 5.02 13.14
CA THR A 131 15.99 4.84 14.26
C THR A 131 17.40 5.08 13.74
N VAL A 132 17.81 6.34 13.70
CA VAL A 132 19.23 6.70 13.64
C VAL A 132 19.81 6.29 15.00
N HIS A 133 20.42 5.11 15.05
CA HIS A 133 21.30 4.77 16.15
C HIS A 133 22.57 5.60 15.97
N ARG A 134 22.61 6.78 16.62
CA ARG A 134 23.86 7.51 16.83
C ARG A 134 24.76 6.63 17.69
N GLY A 135 25.74 6.00 17.07
CA GLY A 135 26.88 5.41 17.76
C GLY A 135 27.58 6.48 18.61
N ARG A 136 27.92 6.10 19.83
CA ARG A 136 28.90 6.81 20.67
C ARG A 136 30.29 6.62 20.12
#